data_AF-B4WTH4-F1
#
_entry.id   AF-B4WTH4-F1
#
_cell.length_a   1.000
_cell.length_b   1.000
_cell.length_c   1.000
_cell.angle_alpha   90.00
_cell.angle_beta   90.00
_cell.angle_gamma   90.00
#
_symmetry.space_group_name_H-M   'P 1'
#
loop_
_entity.id
_entity.type
_entity.pdbx_description
1 polymer ?
#
loop_
_entity_poly.entity_id
_entity_poly.type
_entity_poly.pdbx_seq_one_letter_code
_entity_poly.pdbx_strand_id
1 'polypeptide(L)'
;MAQSQTDIAVIGGGPQALMLITHLLQKNKRMRERLNAGFSPGFQVFDPSGTWLTQWHRQFADQEIRHLRSPAVHHPDCDSHNLRTFASGREGVSANFSRWENRGRT
;
A
#
# COMPACT_ATOMS: atom_id res chain seq x y z
N MET A 1 -16.77 -26.51 12.32
CA MET A 1 -16.26 -25.28 11.69
C MET A 1 -14.84 -25.57 11.24
N ALA A 2 -14.53 -25.46 9.95
CA ALA A 2 -13.16 -25.71 9.47
C ALA A 2 -12.26 -24.57 9.96
N GLN A 3 -11.33 -24.88 10.84
CA GLN A 3 -10.41 -23.91 11.41
C GLN A 3 -9.40 -23.54 10.32
N SER A 4 -9.51 -22.33 9.76
CA SER A 4 -8.56 -21.86 8.77
C SER A 4 -7.22 -21.60 9.47
N GLN A 5 -6.24 -22.46 9.21
CA GLN A 5 -4.88 -22.25 9.69
C GLN A 5 -4.36 -20.89 9.18
N THR A 6 -3.99 -20.03 10.12
CA THR A 6 -3.42 -18.71 9.87
C THR A 6 -1.99 -18.75 10.36
N ASP A 7 -1.02 -18.66 9.45
CA ASP A 7 0.40 -18.72 9.78
C ASP A 7 0.90 -17.35 10.28
N ILE A 8 0.29 -16.25 9.81
CA ILE A 8 0.65 -14.88 10.17
C ILE A 8 -0.59 -14.07 10.56
N ALA A 9 -0.66 -13.61 11.80
CA ALA A 9 -1.69 -12.67 12.28
C ALA A 9 -1.09 -11.27 12.40
N VAL A 10 -1.72 -10.28 11.74
CA VAL A 10 -1.31 -8.87 11.80
C VAL A 10 -2.39 -8.06 12.51
N ILE A 11 -2.03 -7.30 13.53
CA ILE A 11 -2.96 -6.44 14.28
C ILE A 11 -2.81 -5.00 13.79
N GLY A 12 -3.90 -4.43 13.28
CA GLY A 12 -3.97 -3.11 12.66
C GLY A 12 -3.77 -3.15 11.15
N GLY A 13 -4.60 -2.41 10.42
CA GLY A 13 -4.61 -2.25 8.97
C GLY A 13 -3.93 -0.96 8.50
N GLY A 14 -2.92 -0.50 9.24
CA GLY A 14 -2.17 0.73 8.94
C GLY A 14 -1.09 0.58 7.87
N PRO A 15 -0.32 1.65 7.58
CA PRO A 15 0.73 1.65 6.56
C PRO A 15 1.78 0.53 6.72
N GLN A 16 2.19 0.24 7.96
CA GLN A 16 3.18 -0.79 8.27
C GLN A 16 2.66 -2.19 7.96
N ALA A 17 1.40 -2.47 8.30
CA ALA A 17 0.75 -3.72 7.99
C ALA A 17 0.56 -3.89 6.49
N LEU A 18 0.13 -2.83 5.80
CA LEU A 18 -0.01 -2.85 4.34
C LEU A 18 1.33 -3.15 3.66
N MET A 19 2.41 -2.47 4.07
CA MET A 19 3.76 -2.70 3.57
C MET A 19 4.24 -4.13 3.81
N LEU A 20 4.02 -4.68 5.01
CA LEU A 20 4.37 -6.07 5.32
C LEU A 20 3.64 -7.04 4.40
N ILE A 21 2.32 -6.88 4.24
CA ILE A 21 1.50 -7.79 3.42
C ILE A 21 1.88 -7.69 1.95
N THR A 22 2.07 -6.49 1.40
CA THR A 22 2.50 -6.34 0.01
C THR A 22 3.88 -6.95 -0.22
N HIS A 23 4.82 -6.78 0.73
CA HIS A 23 6.13 -7.41 0.67
C HIS A 23 6.04 -8.94 0.68
N LEU A 24 5.22 -9.52 1.56
CA LEU A 24 5.00 -10.97 1.62
C LEU A 24 4.40 -11.51 0.32
N LEU A 25 3.40 -10.82 -0.24
CA LEU A 25 2.76 -11.22 -1.51
C LEU A 25 3.72 -11.12 -2.70
N GLN A 26 4.64 -10.15 -2.69
CA GLN A 26 5.67 -10.02 -3.72
C GLN A 26 6.74 -11.12 -3.63
N LYS A 27 7.18 -11.47 -2.42
CA LYS A 27 8.22 -12.49 -2.20
C LYS A 27 7.70 -13.91 -2.24
N ASN A 28 6.44 -14.14 -1.90
CA ASN A 28 5.83 -15.47 -1.83
C ASN A 28 4.74 -15.66 -2.90
N LYS A 29 5.14 -16.19 -4.06
CA LYS A 29 4.23 -16.47 -5.19
C LYS A 29 3.05 -17.34 -4.79
N ARG A 30 3.26 -18.35 -3.95
CA ARG A 30 2.21 -19.27 -3.50
C ARG A 30 1.14 -18.55 -2.67
N MET A 31 1.54 -17.66 -1.76
CA MET A 31 0.58 -16.85 -0.99
C MET A 31 -0.24 -15.95 -1.90
N ARG A 32 0.42 -15.32 -2.88
CA ARG A 32 -0.24 -14.46 -3.88
C ARG A 32 -1.22 -15.24 -4.78
N GLU A 33 -0.83 -16.41 -5.26
CA GLU A 33 -1.68 -17.27 -6.09
C GLU A 33 -2.90 -17.76 -5.29
N ARG A 34 -2.71 -18.15 -4.03
CA ARG A 34 -3.82 -18.51 -3.13
C ARG A 34 -4.80 -17.35 -2.95
N LEU A 35 -4.29 -16.14 -2.68
CA LEU A 35 -5.10 -14.94 -2.57
C LEU A 35 -5.91 -14.67 -3.85
N ASN A 36 -5.25 -14.69 -5.01
CA ASN A 36 -5.89 -14.45 -6.31
C ASN A 36 -6.95 -15.51 -6.65
N ALA A 37 -6.74 -16.74 -6.21
CA ALA A 37 -7.70 -17.84 -6.37
C ALA A 37 -8.83 -17.85 -5.32
N GLY A 38 -8.90 -16.83 -4.45
CA GLY A 38 -9.94 -16.71 -3.42
C GLY A 38 -9.73 -17.64 -2.20
N PHE A 39 -8.57 -18.28 -2.08
CA PHE A 39 -8.21 -19.08 -0.91
C PHE A 39 -7.54 -18.23 0.17
N SER A 40 -7.59 -18.70 1.42
CA SER A 40 -6.84 -18.08 2.51
C SER A 40 -5.34 -18.04 2.15
N PRO A 41 -4.69 -16.87 2.17
CA PRO A 41 -3.29 -16.72 1.79
C PRO A 41 -2.30 -17.14 2.89
N GLY A 42 -2.79 -17.66 4.03
CA GLY A 42 -1.96 -18.01 5.20
C GLY A 42 -1.67 -16.83 6.11
N PHE A 43 -2.24 -15.65 5.84
CA PHE A 43 -2.21 -14.51 6.76
C PHE A 43 -3.62 -13.93 6.97
N GLN A 44 -3.81 -13.25 8.09
CA GLN A 44 -5.02 -12.48 8.37
C GLN A 44 -4.66 -11.16 9.06
N VAL A 45 -5.33 -10.10 8.64
CA VAL A 45 -5.18 -8.75 9.22
C VAL A 45 -6.44 -8.43 9.99
N PHE A 46 -6.25 -8.02 11.24
CA PHE A 46 -7.32 -7.69 12.18
C PHE A 46 -7.27 -6.18 12.43
N ASP A 47 -8.26 -5.46 11.92
CA ASP A 47 -8.45 -4.04 12.22
C ASP A 47 -9.93 -3.80 12.55
N PRO A 48 -10.25 -3.11 13.67
CA PRO A 48 -11.63 -2.81 14.04
C PRO A 48 -12.36 -1.95 12.99
N SER A 49 -11.64 -1.23 12.13
CA SER A 49 -12.23 -0.43 11.05
C SER A 49 -12.76 -1.27 9.88
N GLY A 50 -12.34 -2.53 9.77
CA GLY A 50 -12.66 -3.42 8.65
C GLY A 50 -12.10 -2.98 7.29
N THR A 51 -11.33 -1.88 7.23
CA THR A 51 -10.80 -1.31 5.99
C THR A 51 -9.33 -0.92 6.16
N TRP A 52 -8.56 -1.03 5.09
CA TRP A 52 -7.16 -0.61 5.11
C TRP A 52 -7.05 0.91 5.28
N LEU A 53 -6.03 1.33 6.03
CA LEU A 53 -5.59 2.72 6.15
C LEU A 53 -6.63 3.69 6.73
N THR A 54 -7.68 3.24 7.42
CA THR A 54 -8.74 4.12 7.96
C THR A 54 -8.18 5.25 8.83
N GLN A 55 -7.35 4.90 9.83
CA GLN A 55 -6.75 5.88 10.72
C GLN A 55 -5.80 6.84 9.98
N TRP A 56 -5.09 6.32 8.98
CA TRP A 56 -4.18 7.11 8.15
C TRP A 56 -4.96 8.15 7.32
N HIS A 57 -6.04 7.73 6.67
CA HIS A 57 -6.91 8.64 5.91
C HIS A 57 -7.55 9.70 6.80
N ARG A 58 -8.01 9.32 8.00
CA ARG A 58 -8.55 10.26 8.98
C ARG A 58 -7.52 11.33 9.36
N GLN A 59 -6.31 10.92 9.72
CA GLN A 59 -5.23 11.84 10.09
C GLN A 59 -4.81 12.77 8.94
N PHE A 60 -4.85 12.29 7.70
CA PHE A 60 -4.58 13.11 6.53
C PHE A 60 -5.66 14.17 6.32
N ALA A 61 -6.93 13.80 6.48
CA ALA A 61 -8.05 14.72 6.40
C ALA A 61 -7.99 15.78 7.51
N ASP A 62 -7.73 15.36 8.75
CA ASP A 62 -7.64 16.24 9.92
C ASP A 62 -6.48 17.26 9.81
N GLN A 63 -5.41 16.90 9.09
CA GLN A 63 -4.25 17.76 8.85
C GLN A 63 -4.31 18.51 7.50
N GLU A 64 -5.42 18.39 6.78
CA GLU A 64 -5.61 18.97 5.43
C GLU A 64 -4.52 18.57 4.41
N ILE A 65 -3.93 17.39 4.60
CA ILE A 65 -2.89 16.86 3.70
C ILE A 65 -3.55 16.23 2.49
N ARG A 66 -3.68 16.99 1.39
CA ARG A 66 -4.31 16.51 0.15
C ARG A 66 -3.49 15.47 -0.62
N HIS A 67 -2.15 15.50 -0.51
CA HIS A 67 -1.26 14.61 -1.24
C HIS A 67 0.01 14.32 -0.43
N LEU A 68 0.56 13.12 -0.64
CA LEU A 68 1.89 12.77 -0.12
C LEU A 68 2.93 13.73 -0.70
N ARG A 69 3.79 14.27 0.17
CA ARG A 69 4.84 15.23 -0.21
C ARG A 69 6.22 14.60 -0.38
N SER A 70 6.34 13.28 -0.21
CA SER A 70 7.57 12.54 -0.43
C SER A 70 7.83 12.37 -1.93
N PRO A 71 9.06 12.60 -2.42
CA PRO A 71 9.45 12.23 -3.78
C PRO A 71 9.09 10.78 -4.09
N ALA A 72 8.56 10.52 -5.28
CA ALA A 72 8.08 9.18 -5.69
C ALA A 72 9.15 8.08 -5.56
N VAL A 73 10.43 8.44 -5.70
CA VAL A 73 11.58 7.53 -5.53
C VAL A 73 11.75 7.01 -4.10
N HIS A 74 11.10 7.63 -3.11
CA HIS A 74 11.12 7.19 -1.71
C HIS A 74 9.83 6.45 -1.31
N HIS A 75 9.00 6.06 -2.27
CA HIS A 75 7.80 5.28 -1.98
C HIS A 75 8.19 3.88 -1.47
N PRO A 76 7.56 3.36 -0.40
CA PRO A 76 7.92 2.07 0.23
C PRO A 76 7.46 0.84 -0.56
N ASP A 77 7.20 0.97 -1.86
CA ASP A 77 6.96 -0.19 -2.72
C ASP A 77 8.30 -0.79 -3.13
N CYS A 78 8.35 -2.11 -3.28
CA CYS A 78 9.55 -2.79 -3.77
C CYS A 78 9.87 -2.46 -5.23
N ASP A 79 8.90 -1.98 -6.00
CA ASP A 79 9.14 -1.38 -7.31
C ASP A 79 8.94 0.14 -7.24
N SER A 80 10.03 0.88 -7.47
CA SER A 80 10.07 2.34 -7.43
C SER A 80 9.25 3.02 -8.55
N HIS A 81 8.85 2.27 -9.58
CA HIS A 81 8.07 2.78 -10.71
C HIS A 81 6.56 2.51 -10.58
N ASN A 82 6.13 1.61 -9.70
CA ASN A 82 4.71 1.26 -9.53
C ASN A 82 3.83 2.47 -9.21
N LEU A 83 4.33 3.37 -8.35
CA LEU A 83 3.60 4.58 -8.00
C LEU A 83 3.37 5.47 -9.23
N ARG A 84 4.36 5.55 -10.12
CA ARG A 84 4.26 6.34 -11.36
C ARG A 84 3.25 5.72 -12.31
N THR A 85 3.33 4.41 -12.54
CA THR A 85 2.37 3.67 -13.38
C THR A 85 0.93 3.83 -12.89
N PHE A 86 0.72 3.70 -11.57
CA PHE A 86 -0.58 3.91 -10.94
C PHE A 86 -1.11 5.34 -11.11
N ALA A 87 -0.23 6.34 -11.00
CA ALA A 87 -0.57 7.75 -11.14
C ALA A 87 -0.85 8.16 -12.60
N SER A 88 -0.14 7.59 -13.58
CA SER A 88 -0.26 7.95 -15.00
C SER A 88 -1.66 7.71 -15.57
N GLY A 89 -2.44 6.79 -15.00
CA GLY A 89 -3.81 6.48 -15.43
C GLY A 89 -4.89 7.32 -14.74
N ARG A 90 -4.55 8.28 -13.88
CA ARG A 90 -5.50 9.06 -13.08
C ARG A 90 -5.43 10.54 -13.47
N GLU A 91 -6.55 11.11 -13.88
CA GLU A 91 -6.64 12.54 -14.20
C GLU A 91 -6.25 13.39 -12.98
N GLY A 92 -5.32 14.34 -13.19
CA GLY A 92 -4.82 15.26 -12.16
C GLY A 92 -3.37 15.07 -11.71
N VAL A 93 -2.69 13.96 -12.06
CA VAL A 93 -1.28 13.72 -11.63
C VAL A 93 -0.24 14.06 -12.71
N SER A 94 -0.65 14.09 -13.99
CA SER A 94 0.26 14.26 -15.13
C SER A 94 0.95 15.65 -15.21
N ALA A 95 0.27 16.73 -14.79
CA ALA A 95 0.77 18.08 -15.02
C ALA A 95 1.88 18.55 -14.05
N ASN A 96 2.06 17.89 -12.89
CA ASN A 96 2.97 18.37 -11.84
C ASN A 96 4.22 17.49 -11.64
N PHE A 97 4.28 16.31 -12.25
CA PHE A 97 5.38 15.36 -12.01
C PHE A 97 6.72 15.86 -12.57
N SER A 98 6.72 16.37 -13.81
CA SER A 98 7.93 16.93 -14.46
C SER A 98 8.47 18.21 -13.79
N ARG A 99 7.65 18.92 -13.02
CA ARG A 99 8.02 20.19 -12.36
C ARG A 99 8.75 19.98 -11.03
N TRP A 100 8.59 18.83 -10.39
CA TRP A 100 9.22 18.52 -9.10
C TRP A 100 10.57 17.81 -9.25
N GLU A 101 10.75 16.99 -10.30
CA GLU A 101 12.01 16.27 -10.58
C GLU A 101 13.19 17.22 -10.92
N ASN A 102 12.91 18.41 -11.44
CA ASN A 102 13.92 19.43 -11.77
C ASN A 102 14.32 20.33 -10.59
N ARG A 103 13.69 20.21 -9.41
CA ARG A 103 14.02 21.04 -8.23
C ARG A 103 14.99 20.40 -7.24
N GLY A 104 15.35 19.13 -7.43
CA GLY A 104 16.33 18.40 -6.60
C GLY A 104 17.73 18.30 -7.22
N ARG A 105 17.98 18.99 -8.35
CA ARG A 105 19.30 19.10 -8.99
C ARG A 105 19.76 20.56 -8.96
N THR A 106 20.20 21.01 -7.80
CA THR A 106 21.11 22.15 -7.62
C THR A 106 22.01 21.84 -6.46
#